data_AF-A0A354MBC2-F1
#
_entry.id   AF-A0A354MBC2-F1
#
_cell.length_a   1.000
_cell.length_b   1.000
_cell.length_c   1.000
_cell.angle_alpha   90.00
_cell.angle_beta   90.00
_cell.angle_gamma   90.00
#
_symmetry.space_group_name_H-M   'P 1'
#
loop_
_entity.id
_entity.type
_entity.pdbx_description
1 polymer ?
#
loop_
_entity_poly.entity_id
_entity_poly.type
_entity_poly.pdbx_seq_one_letter_code
_entity_poly.pdbx_strand_id
1 'polypeptide(L)'
;MEQQNISYIIFETINNLLNNLLTSIDTTLYEVLDELVFIDTNILKVPFFEKIFGTYSNNGLLLIANSLLIAFVIYYAVKLAYSSYTSQPIESPRHFILKLLILGICINSSYFICEQFLNINYLFSSSIQELGQYIFDSSISFAKLIEKLNIDIYSTSTNFNIFSFDGISKAFITISLFNLIFSYALRYILVKLFVLLTPFSLLTLLNNSTSWFFKSWIRCLFSLLIMQSFIALILLLIFSINFNSNTLSKLTYLGCIYALVHINSYIRQLVGGISTEVSNNFGISSNFFNHRRM
;
A
#
# COMPACT_ATOMS: atom_id res chain seq x y z
N MET A 1 -13.01 -49.33 21.74
CA MET A 1 -11.96 -48.61 22.49
C MET A 1 -10.81 -48.13 21.58
N GLU A 2 -10.42 -48.84 20.52
CA GLU A 2 -9.34 -48.37 19.60
C GLU A 2 -9.70 -47.15 18.75
N GLN A 3 -10.95 -47.01 18.27
CA GLN A 3 -11.38 -45.84 17.46
C GLN A 3 -11.30 -44.51 18.23
N GLN A 4 -11.58 -44.50 19.54
CA GLN A 4 -11.46 -43.29 20.36
C GLN A 4 -10.00 -42.81 20.47
N ASN A 5 -9.04 -43.74 20.41
CA ASN A 5 -7.62 -43.41 20.48
C ASN A 5 -7.11 -42.79 19.17
N ILE A 6 -7.57 -43.31 18.03
CA ILE A 6 -7.19 -42.78 16.70
C ILE A 6 -7.73 -41.36 16.49
N SER A 7 -9.00 -41.11 16.82
CA SER A 7 -9.58 -39.77 16.69
C SER A 7 -8.89 -38.74 17.59
N TYR A 8 -8.51 -39.13 18.81
CA TYR A 8 -7.76 -38.27 19.73
C TYR A 8 -6.34 -37.97 19.19
N ILE A 9 -5.62 -38.97 18.70
CA ILE A 9 -4.29 -38.80 18.09
C ILE A 9 -4.36 -37.89 16.85
N ILE A 10 -5.38 -38.06 15.99
CA ILE A 10 -5.59 -37.19 14.82
C ILE A 10 -5.85 -35.75 15.28
N PHE A 11 -6.67 -35.54 16.30
CA PHE A 11 -6.97 -34.21 16.81
C PHE A 11 -5.72 -33.54 17.41
N GLU A 12 -4.94 -34.27 18.19
CA GLU A 12 -3.71 -33.76 18.80
C GLU A 12 -2.64 -33.45 17.74
N THR A 13 -2.47 -34.31 16.73
CA THR A 13 -1.55 -34.07 15.62
C THR A 13 -1.96 -32.86 14.79
N ILE A 14 -3.25 -32.66 14.49
CA ILE A 14 -3.76 -31.46 13.81
C ILE A 14 -3.46 -30.20 14.63
N ASN A 15 -3.76 -30.21 15.94
CA ASN A 15 -3.50 -29.08 16.81
C ASN A 15 -2.00 -28.75 16.89
N ASN A 16 -1.13 -29.75 16.99
CA ASN A 16 0.31 -29.54 17.02
C ASN A 16 0.84 -28.98 15.69
N LEU A 17 0.41 -29.52 14.55
CA LEU A 17 0.82 -29.03 13.24
C LEU A 17 0.38 -27.59 12.99
N LEU A 18 -0.89 -27.28 13.28
CA LEU A 18 -1.42 -25.94 13.08
C LEU A 18 -0.86 -24.95 14.10
N ASN A 19 -0.67 -25.34 15.36
CA ASN A 19 -0.03 -24.46 16.33
C ASN A 19 1.40 -24.12 15.89
N ASN A 20 2.18 -25.10 15.42
CA ASN A 20 3.53 -24.87 14.90
C ASN A 20 3.53 -23.94 13.67
N LEU A 21 2.52 -24.03 12.80
CA LEU A 21 2.37 -23.12 11.66
C LEU A 21 2.00 -21.69 12.10
N LEU A 22 1.17 -21.57 13.15
CA LEU A 22 0.71 -20.28 13.67
C LEU A 22 1.73 -19.58 14.57
N THR A 23 2.67 -20.33 15.17
CA THR A 23 3.77 -19.80 15.99
C THR A 23 5.04 -19.54 15.19
N SER A 24 5.19 -20.11 13.99
CA SER A 24 6.39 -19.94 13.15
C SER A 24 6.45 -18.61 12.40
N ILE A 25 5.42 -17.76 12.48
CA ILE A 25 5.48 -16.41 11.93
C ILE A 25 6.33 -15.56 12.88
N ASP A 26 7.56 -15.30 12.44
CA ASP A 26 8.59 -14.62 13.22
C ASP A 26 8.18 -13.17 13.57
N THR A 27 8.47 -12.77 14.81
CA THR A 27 8.37 -11.38 15.29
C THR A 27 9.10 -10.37 14.41
N THR A 28 10.18 -10.78 13.74
CA THR A 28 10.95 -9.92 12.82
C THR A 28 10.13 -9.49 11.59
N LEU A 29 9.18 -10.30 11.14
CA LEU A 29 8.31 -9.97 9.99
C LEU A 29 7.35 -8.81 10.30
N TYR A 30 7.05 -8.58 11.57
CA TYR A 30 6.12 -7.53 11.99
C TYR A 30 6.80 -6.16 12.16
N GLU A 31 8.10 -6.13 12.49
CA GLU A 31 8.90 -4.90 12.39
C GLU A 31 9.00 -4.44 10.93
N VAL A 32 9.21 -5.39 10.01
CA VAL A 32 9.20 -5.12 8.56
C VAL A 32 7.83 -4.61 8.12
N LEU A 33 6.73 -5.08 8.71
CA LEU A 33 5.39 -4.60 8.38
C LEU A 33 5.22 -3.10 8.70
N ASP A 34 5.77 -2.63 9.83
CA ASP A 34 5.74 -1.22 10.18
C ASP A 34 6.51 -0.35 9.17
N GLU A 35 7.71 -0.79 8.74
CA GLU A 35 8.48 -0.10 7.69
C GLU A 35 7.75 -0.07 6.33
N LEU A 36 7.01 -1.13 5.99
CA LEU A 36 6.24 -1.20 4.74
C LEU A 36 5.00 -0.30 4.76
N VAL A 37 4.39 -0.10 5.93
CA VAL A 37 3.14 0.68 6.08
C VAL A 37 3.44 2.17 6.16
N PHE A 38 4.37 2.55 7.02
CA PHE A 38 4.68 3.94 7.34
C PHE A 38 5.84 4.42 6.48
N ILE A 39 5.49 4.75 5.24
CA ILE A 39 6.43 5.20 4.24
C ILE A 39 6.90 6.62 4.57
N ASP A 40 8.22 6.77 4.73
CA ASP A 40 8.90 8.03 4.97
C ASP A 40 9.72 8.49 3.74
N THR A 41 10.50 9.56 3.91
CA THR A 41 11.40 10.07 2.87
C THR A 41 12.61 9.18 2.61
N ASN A 42 12.90 8.18 3.46
CA ASN A 42 14.07 7.32 3.32
C ASN A 42 13.97 6.42 2.08
N ILE A 43 12.75 6.18 1.57
CA ILE A 43 12.53 5.54 0.27
C ILE A 43 13.36 6.18 -0.86
N LEU A 44 13.54 7.51 -0.81
CA LEU A 44 14.23 8.27 -1.86
C LEU A 44 15.73 8.37 -1.65
N LYS A 45 16.22 8.14 -0.42
CA LYS A 45 17.63 8.32 -0.02
C LYS A 45 18.47 7.06 -0.25
N VAL A 46 17.88 6.00 -0.79
CA VAL A 46 18.62 4.79 -1.17
C VAL A 46 19.53 5.14 -2.36
N PRO A 47 20.86 4.90 -2.27
CA PRO A 47 21.82 5.40 -3.26
C PRO A 47 21.58 4.88 -4.68
N PHE A 48 20.99 3.69 -4.80
CA PHE A 48 20.59 3.15 -6.10
C PHE A 48 19.38 3.89 -6.69
N PHE A 49 18.40 4.23 -5.85
CA PHE A 49 17.21 4.97 -6.27
C PHE A 49 17.57 6.40 -6.71
N GLU A 50 18.41 7.07 -5.93
CA GLU A 50 18.91 8.41 -6.23
C GLU A 50 19.67 8.46 -7.58
N LYS A 51 20.47 7.42 -7.88
CA LYS A 51 21.15 7.28 -9.18
C LYS A 51 20.19 7.04 -10.34
N ILE A 52 19.15 6.22 -10.14
CA ILE A 52 18.14 5.96 -11.19
C ILE A 52 17.33 7.23 -11.47
N PHE A 53 16.88 7.92 -10.42
CA PHE A 53 16.07 9.12 -10.56
C PHE A 53 16.87 10.24 -11.25
N GLY A 54 18.12 10.43 -10.82
CA GLY A 54 19.02 11.46 -11.31
C GLY A 54 19.13 12.61 -10.31
N THR A 55 20.34 12.86 -9.80
CA THR A 55 20.65 13.96 -8.88
C THR A 55 20.85 15.30 -9.58
N TYR A 56 21.14 15.26 -10.88
CA TYR A 56 21.38 16.42 -11.72
C TYR A 56 20.59 16.27 -13.03
N SER A 57 20.32 17.39 -13.71
CA SER A 57 19.58 17.45 -14.99
C SER A 57 20.15 16.55 -16.10
N ASN A 58 21.40 16.10 -15.94
CA ASN A 58 22.16 15.35 -16.93
C ASN A 58 22.33 13.86 -16.59
N ASN A 59 21.62 13.33 -15.59
CA ASN A 59 21.73 11.92 -15.21
C ASN A 59 20.37 11.26 -14.98
N GLY A 60 20.33 9.93 -15.08
CA GLY A 60 19.18 9.09 -14.76
C GLY A 60 17.95 9.37 -15.62
N LEU A 61 16.78 9.13 -15.03
CA LEU A 61 15.47 9.38 -15.65
C LEU A 61 15.24 10.86 -15.95
N LEU A 62 15.86 11.76 -15.19
CA LEU A 62 15.71 13.20 -15.40
C LEU A 62 16.30 13.66 -16.74
N LEU A 63 17.43 13.09 -17.17
CA LEU A 63 17.99 13.35 -18.50
C LEU A 63 17.03 12.90 -19.62
N ILE A 64 16.39 11.73 -19.44
CA ILE A 64 15.42 11.21 -20.41
C ILE A 64 14.20 12.13 -20.45
N ALA A 65 13.72 12.62 -19.32
CA ALA A 65 12.60 13.57 -19.28
C ALA A 65 12.96 14.91 -19.96
N ASN A 66 14.17 15.43 -19.74
CA ASN A 66 14.66 16.65 -20.39
C ASN A 66 14.80 16.49 -21.91
N SER A 67 15.27 15.33 -22.40
CA SER A 67 15.33 15.08 -23.84
C SER A 67 13.92 14.93 -24.46
N LEU A 68 13.00 14.27 -23.75
CA LEU A 68 11.60 14.20 -24.16
C LEU A 68 10.89 15.56 -24.15
N LEU A 69 11.28 16.47 -23.25
CA LEU A 69 10.77 17.86 -23.25
C LEU A 69 11.06 18.55 -24.58
N ILE A 70 12.27 18.40 -25.13
CA ILE A 70 12.63 18.91 -26.46
C ILE A 70 11.77 18.25 -27.54
N ALA A 71 11.51 16.95 -27.45
CA ALA A 71 10.62 16.27 -28.41
C ALA A 71 9.19 16.83 -28.38
N PHE A 72 8.65 17.18 -27.21
CA PHE A 72 7.34 17.84 -27.07
C PHE A 72 7.33 19.26 -27.69
N VAL A 73 8.45 19.99 -27.63
CA VAL A 73 8.60 21.29 -28.33
C VAL A 73 8.54 21.11 -29.83
N ILE A 74 9.29 20.15 -30.37
CA ILE A 74 9.29 19.85 -31.81
C ILE A 74 7.89 19.42 -32.26
N TYR A 75 7.23 18.56 -31.50
CA TYR A 75 5.85 18.14 -31.75
C TYR A 75 4.91 19.35 -31.81
N TYR A 76 5.01 20.28 -30.85
CA TYR A 76 4.20 21.50 -30.86
C TYR A 76 4.51 22.38 -32.09
N ALA A 77 5.77 22.54 -32.48
CA ALA A 77 6.16 23.34 -33.64
C ALA A 77 5.60 22.77 -34.95
N VAL A 78 5.67 21.45 -35.15
CA VAL A 78 5.06 20.77 -36.31
C VAL A 78 3.55 20.92 -36.29
N LYS A 79 2.92 20.76 -35.13
CA LYS A 79 1.46 20.90 -34.97
C LYS A 79 1.01 22.33 -35.27
N LEU A 80 1.76 23.34 -34.82
CA LEU A 80 1.53 24.76 -35.12
C LEU A 80 1.63 25.02 -36.63
N ALA A 81 2.63 24.46 -37.32
CA ALA A 81 2.76 24.60 -38.76
C ALA A 81 1.59 23.97 -39.53
N TYR A 82 1.07 22.82 -39.06
CA TYR A 82 -0.09 22.13 -39.64
C TYR A 82 -1.45 22.77 -39.31
N SER A 83 -1.51 23.62 -38.28
CA SER A 83 -2.76 24.24 -37.84
C SER A 83 -3.34 25.19 -38.86
N SER A 84 -2.47 25.85 -39.62
CA SER A 84 -2.83 26.74 -40.72
C SER A 84 -3.67 26.04 -41.79
N TYR A 85 -3.46 24.72 -41.96
CA TYR A 85 -4.16 23.90 -42.95
C TYR A 85 -5.42 23.20 -42.40
N THR A 86 -5.44 22.88 -41.11
CA THR A 86 -6.47 22.01 -40.50
C THR A 86 -7.52 22.75 -39.68
N SER A 87 -7.36 24.07 -39.48
CA SER A 87 -8.26 24.94 -38.69
C SER A 87 -8.58 24.39 -37.29
N GLN A 88 -7.75 23.50 -36.77
CA GLN A 88 -7.90 22.96 -35.42
C GLN A 88 -7.46 24.00 -34.40
N PRO A 89 -8.18 24.15 -33.28
CA PRO A 89 -7.78 25.07 -32.22
C PRO A 89 -6.47 24.57 -31.60
N ILE A 90 -5.41 25.38 -31.72
CA ILE A 90 -4.12 25.14 -31.07
C ILE A 90 -3.89 26.20 -30.00
N GLU A 91 -3.28 25.76 -28.90
CA GLU A 91 -2.83 26.64 -27.83
C GLU A 91 -1.86 27.70 -28.37
N SER A 92 -2.07 28.96 -28.02
CA SER A 92 -1.21 30.04 -28.53
C SER A 92 0.25 29.89 -28.07
N PRO A 93 1.25 30.32 -28.87
CA PRO A 93 2.66 30.12 -28.55
C PRO A 93 3.10 30.69 -27.20
N ARG A 94 2.55 31.84 -26.79
CA ARG A 94 2.88 32.48 -25.51
C ARG A 94 2.48 31.62 -24.32
N HIS A 95 1.28 31.05 -24.35
CA HIS A 95 0.78 30.17 -23.30
C HIS A 95 1.60 28.88 -23.24
N PHE A 96 1.93 28.30 -24.40
CA PHE A 96 2.76 27.10 -24.48
C PHE A 96 4.16 27.31 -23.89
N ILE A 97 4.85 28.42 -24.24
CA ILE A 97 6.20 28.72 -23.71
C ILE A 97 6.17 28.91 -22.19
N LEU A 98 5.18 29.65 -21.67
CA LEU A 98 5.05 29.88 -20.22
C LEU A 98 4.83 28.55 -19.49
N LYS A 99 3.91 27.73 -20.00
CA LYS A 99 3.62 26.39 -19.47
C LYS A 99 4.85 25.49 -19.51
N LEU A 100 5.62 25.54 -20.58
CA LEU A 100 6.86 24.80 -20.74
C LEU A 100 7.93 25.22 -19.73
N LEU A 101 8.08 26.52 -19.47
CA LEU A 101 9.04 27.01 -18.48
C LEU A 101 8.67 26.51 -17.07
N ILE A 102 7.41 26.65 -16.68
CA ILE A 102 6.93 26.18 -15.36
C ILE A 102 7.13 24.66 -15.24
N LEU A 103 6.71 23.88 -16.24
CA LEU A 103 6.83 22.43 -16.19
C LEU A 103 8.29 21.96 -16.27
N GLY A 104 9.15 22.66 -17.01
CA GLY A 104 10.60 22.39 -17.05
C GLY A 104 11.26 22.57 -15.68
N ILE A 105 10.88 23.60 -14.94
CA ILE A 105 11.32 23.77 -13.54
C ILE A 105 10.78 22.62 -12.68
N CYS A 106 9.49 22.31 -12.78
CA CYS A 106 8.87 21.23 -11.99
C CYS A 106 9.47 19.84 -12.27
N ILE A 107 9.85 19.56 -13.52
CA ILE A 107 10.50 18.30 -13.91
C ILE A 107 11.88 18.20 -13.24
N ASN A 108 12.68 19.27 -13.31
CA ASN A 108 14.00 19.29 -12.67
C ASN A 108 13.91 19.30 -11.13
N SER A 109 12.86 19.86 -10.55
CA SER A 109 12.58 19.79 -9.11
C SER A 109 11.72 18.59 -8.71
N SER A 110 11.51 17.60 -9.58
CA SER A 110 10.57 16.49 -9.33
C SER A 110 10.96 15.67 -8.10
N TYR A 111 12.26 15.41 -7.89
CA TYR A 111 12.76 14.71 -6.70
C TYR A 111 12.33 15.43 -5.41
N PHE A 112 12.58 16.74 -5.34
CA PHE A 112 12.19 17.58 -4.21
C PHE A 112 10.67 17.58 -3.98
N ILE A 113 9.87 17.71 -5.05
CA ILE A 113 8.40 17.68 -4.94
C ILE A 113 7.93 16.35 -4.33
N CYS A 114 8.53 15.23 -4.75
CA CYS A 114 8.19 13.92 -4.21
C CYS A 114 8.57 13.76 -2.75
N GLU A 115 9.76 14.24 -2.39
CA GLU A 115 10.21 14.24 -0.99
C GLU A 115 9.22 15.01 -0.11
N GLN A 116 8.80 16.21 -0.51
CA GLN A 116 7.83 17.00 0.24
C GLN A 116 6.47 16.31 0.33
N PHE A 117 6.00 15.70 -0.76
CA PHE A 117 4.71 15.01 -0.76
C PHE A 117 4.70 13.78 0.17
N LEU A 118 5.77 12.99 0.14
CA LEU A 118 5.95 11.87 1.06
C LEU A 118 6.06 12.35 2.51
N ASN A 119 6.83 13.43 2.75
CA ASN A 119 7.01 13.99 4.08
C ASN A 119 5.69 14.47 4.69
N ILE A 120 4.87 15.22 3.94
CA ILE A 120 3.55 15.68 4.41
C ILE A 120 2.68 14.49 4.81
N ASN A 121 2.65 13.46 3.96
CA ASN A 121 1.85 12.27 4.24
C ASN A 121 2.36 11.51 5.48
N TYR A 122 3.68 11.40 5.63
CA TYR A 122 4.32 10.76 6.78
C TYR A 122 4.04 11.52 8.08
N LEU A 123 4.15 12.85 8.07
CA LEU A 123 3.82 13.72 9.21
C LEU A 123 2.36 13.56 9.63
N PHE A 124 1.44 13.44 8.67
CA PHE A 124 0.04 13.22 8.97
C PHE A 124 -0.20 11.88 9.69
N SER A 125 0.38 10.78 9.21
CA SER A 125 0.23 9.48 9.88
C SER A 125 0.94 9.40 11.22
N SER A 126 2.14 9.95 11.34
CA SER A 126 2.89 9.97 12.60
C SER A 126 2.16 10.80 13.65
N SER A 127 1.53 11.92 13.29
CA SER A 127 0.69 12.69 14.21
C SER A 127 -0.46 11.87 14.80
N ILE A 128 -1.06 10.96 14.01
CA ILE A 128 -2.11 10.05 14.49
C ILE A 128 -1.52 9.01 15.45
N GLN A 129 -0.33 8.49 15.15
CA GLN A 129 0.37 7.54 16.02
C GLN A 129 0.78 8.18 17.35
N GLU A 130 1.30 9.41 17.34
CA GLU A 130 1.65 10.18 18.54
C GLU A 130 0.42 10.47 19.40
N LEU A 131 -0.68 10.88 18.77
CA LEU A 131 -1.95 11.09 19.48
C LEU A 131 -2.40 9.83 20.20
N GLY A 132 -2.28 8.67 19.56
CA GLY A 132 -2.63 7.42 20.18
C GLY A 132 -1.62 6.92 21.22
N GLN A 133 -0.33 7.24 21.06
CA GLN A 133 0.68 7.00 22.10
C GLN A 133 0.38 7.79 23.37
N TYR A 134 -0.11 9.03 23.23
CA TYR A 134 -0.56 9.84 24.35
C TYR A 134 -1.81 9.26 25.05
N ILE A 135 -2.70 8.59 24.31
CA ILE A 135 -3.95 8.03 24.87
C ILE A 135 -3.72 6.67 25.55
N PHE A 136 -2.85 5.83 24.99
CA PHE A 136 -2.67 4.43 25.42
C PHE A 136 -1.32 4.14 26.08
N ASP A 137 -0.49 5.16 26.32
CA ASP A 137 0.86 5.06 26.89
C ASP A 137 1.78 4.03 26.19
N SER A 138 1.48 3.72 24.93
CA SER A 138 2.16 2.70 24.14
C SER A 138 2.25 3.12 22.67
N SER A 139 3.37 2.83 22.02
CA SER A 139 3.57 3.16 20.61
C SER A 139 2.55 2.42 19.74
N ILE A 140 1.79 3.16 18.94
CA ILE A 140 0.86 2.56 17.97
C ILE A 140 1.63 2.05 16.75
N SER A 141 1.93 0.76 16.76
CA SER A 141 2.60 0.05 15.69
C SER A 141 2.11 -1.38 15.57
N PHE A 142 2.36 -2.02 14.42
CA PHE A 142 2.08 -3.44 14.24
C PHE A 142 2.93 -4.30 15.16
N ALA A 143 4.21 -3.98 15.36
CA ALA A 143 5.06 -4.69 16.31
C ALA A 143 4.44 -4.73 17.71
N LYS A 144 3.93 -3.58 18.20
CA LYS A 144 3.30 -3.51 19.54
C LYS A 144 1.94 -4.18 19.59
N LEU A 145 1.18 -4.15 18.49
CA LEU A 145 -0.09 -4.86 18.36
C LEU A 145 0.12 -6.37 18.48
N ILE A 146 1.18 -6.90 17.89
CA ILE A 146 1.54 -8.32 17.99
C ILE A 146 2.01 -8.68 19.39
N GLU A 147 2.80 -7.82 20.04
CA GLU A 147 3.19 -8.04 21.44
C GLU A 147 1.95 -8.15 22.34
N LYS A 148 0.98 -7.24 22.18
CA LYS A 148 -0.31 -7.29 22.89
C LYS A 148 -1.08 -8.58 22.57
N LEU A 149 -1.10 -8.99 21.30
CA LEU A 149 -1.72 -10.25 20.88
C LEU A 149 -1.03 -11.48 21.45
N ASN A 150 0.30 -11.49 21.53
CA ASN A 150 1.06 -12.59 22.11
C ASN A 150 0.75 -12.74 23.60
N ILE A 151 0.63 -11.63 24.31
CA ILE A 151 0.23 -11.63 25.72
C ILE A 151 -1.22 -12.11 25.87
N ASP A 152 -2.17 -11.57 25.09
CA ASP A 152 -3.60 -11.86 25.27
C ASP A 152 -4.07 -13.20 24.67
N ILE A 153 -3.40 -13.71 23.63
CA ILE A 153 -3.83 -14.90 22.85
C ILE A 153 -2.86 -16.09 23.00
N TYR A 154 -1.56 -15.87 23.23
CA TYR A 154 -0.58 -16.95 23.34
C TYR A 154 -0.23 -17.33 24.79
N SER A 155 -0.59 -16.51 25.79
CA SER A 155 -0.30 -16.83 27.21
C SER A 155 -1.31 -17.80 27.86
N THR A 156 -2.35 -18.24 27.15
CA THR A 156 -3.39 -19.11 27.71
C THR A 156 -3.40 -20.50 27.08
N SER A 157 -2.84 -21.42 27.87
CA SER A 157 -3.05 -22.86 27.92
C SER A 157 -2.16 -23.75 27.05
N THR A 158 -1.57 -24.73 27.74
CA THR A 158 -0.93 -25.95 27.25
C THR A 158 -1.83 -26.83 26.36
N ASN A 159 -3.08 -26.42 26.10
CA ASN A 159 -4.08 -27.14 25.32
C ASN A 159 -4.65 -26.22 24.21
N PHE A 160 -3.82 -25.86 23.23
CA PHE A 160 -4.31 -25.17 22.03
C PHE A 160 -5.37 -26.05 21.34
N ASN A 161 -6.59 -25.51 21.19
CA ASN A 161 -7.65 -26.15 20.42
C ASN A 161 -8.02 -25.26 19.24
N ILE A 162 -7.63 -25.68 18.02
CA ILE A 162 -7.91 -24.94 16.79
C ILE A 162 -9.41 -24.73 16.54
N PHE A 163 -10.26 -25.65 16.99
CA PHE A 163 -11.70 -25.60 16.75
C PHE A 163 -12.46 -24.76 17.79
N SER A 164 -11.77 -24.26 18.81
CA SER A 164 -12.35 -23.28 19.73
C SER A 164 -12.46 -21.91 19.06
N PHE A 165 -13.36 -21.05 19.54
CA PHE A 165 -13.47 -19.68 19.03
C PHE A 165 -12.14 -18.92 19.14
N ASP A 166 -11.39 -19.13 20.22
CA ASP A 166 -10.08 -18.50 20.41
C ASP A 166 -9.03 -19.07 19.44
N GLY A 167 -9.05 -20.38 19.16
CA GLY A 167 -8.20 -21.02 18.16
C GLY A 167 -8.47 -20.53 16.73
N ILE A 168 -9.75 -20.43 16.34
CA ILE A 168 -10.17 -19.88 15.06
C ILE A 168 -9.79 -18.38 14.96
N SER A 169 -10.00 -17.62 16.04
CA SER A 169 -9.63 -16.20 16.09
C SER A 169 -8.13 -16.01 15.92
N LYS A 170 -7.30 -16.83 16.60
CA LYS A 170 -5.84 -16.83 16.44
C LYS A 170 -5.44 -17.13 15.00
N ALA A 171 -6.02 -18.18 14.41
CA ALA A 171 -5.76 -18.53 13.01
C ALA A 171 -6.16 -17.44 12.02
N PHE A 172 -7.28 -16.75 12.28
CA PHE A 172 -7.73 -15.63 11.47
C PHE A 172 -6.78 -14.43 11.58
N ILE A 173 -6.32 -14.10 12.78
CA ILE A 173 -5.42 -12.97 13.03
C ILE A 173 -4.06 -13.21 12.34
N THR A 174 -3.47 -14.40 12.49
CA THR A 174 -2.19 -14.69 11.86
C THR A 174 -2.25 -14.70 10.33
N ILE A 175 -3.27 -15.33 9.73
CA ILE A 175 -3.41 -15.36 8.26
C ILE A 175 -3.69 -13.97 7.68
N SER A 176 -4.48 -13.15 8.40
CA SER A 176 -4.77 -11.78 7.97
C SER A 176 -3.52 -10.91 8.05
N LEU A 177 -2.77 -10.95 9.15
CA LEU A 177 -1.50 -10.23 9.27
C LEU A 177 -0.48 -10.67 8.21
N PHE A 178 -0.41 -11.96 7.90
CA PHE A 178 0.44 -12.46 6.81
C PHE A 178 0.01 -11.90 5.45
N ASN A 179 -1.30 -11.80 5.19
CA ASN A 179 -1.81 -11.16 3.98
C ASN A 179 -1.45 -9.66 3.91
N LEU A 180 -1.49 -8.95 5.04
CA LEU A 180 -1.09 -7.55 5.10
C LEU A 180 0.36 -7.34 4.66
N ILE A 181 1.29 -8.24 5.05
CA ILE A 181 2.70 -8.16 4.64
C ILE A 181 2.81 -8.10 3.11
N PHE A 182 2.15 -9.01 2.39
CA PHE A 182 2.23 -9.00 0.92
C PHE A 182 1.53 -7.81 0.29
N SER A 183 0.34 -7.43 0.78
CA SER A 183 -0.40 -6.30 0.22
C SER A 183 0.37 -4.99 0.40
N TYR A 184 0.99 -4.79 1.57
CA TYR A 184 1.76 -3.59 1.87
C TYR A 184 3.15 -3.60 1.23
N ALA A 185 3.77 -4.76 1.05
CA ALA A 185 4.98 -4.89 0.21
C ALA A 185 4.70 -4.47 -1.24
N LEU A 186 3.57 -4.90 -1.82
CA LEU A 186 3.14 -4.49 -3.16
C LEU A 186 2.91 -2.98 -3.22
N ARG A 187 2.18 -2.42 -2.25
CA ARG A 187 1.98 -0.96 -2.12
C ARG A 187 3.30 -0.20 -2.09
N TYR A 188 4.26 -0.65 -1.27
CA TYR A 188 5.57 -0.03 -1.13
C TYR A 188 6.32 0.03 -2.46
N ILE A 189 6.34 -1.08 -3.22
CA ILE A 189 6.94 -1.13 -4.56
C ILE A 189 6.23 -0.20 -5.54
N LEU A 190 4.90 -0.18 -5.52
CA LEU A 190 4.14 0.73 -6.39
C LEU A 190 4.42 2.19 -6.08
N VAL A 191 4.50 2.59 -4.81
CA VAL A 191 4.88 3.97 -4.44
C VAL A 191 6.25 4.32 -5.03
N LYS A 192 7.25 3.43 -4.92
CA LYS A 192 8.57 3.63 -5.57
C LYS A 192 8.45 3.81 -7.09
N LEU A 193 7.68 2.97 -7.77
CA LEU A 193 7.48 3.07 -9.22
C LEU A 193 6.77 4.38 -9.61
N PHE A 194 5.72 4.76 -8.88
CA PHE A 194 4.97 5.98 -9.14
C PHE A 194 5.82 7.23 -8.90
N VAL A 195 6.71 7.22 -7.91
CA VAL A 195 7.68 8.30 -7.70
C VAL A 195 8.67 8.37 -8.87
N LEU A 196 9.21 7.25 -9.35
CA LEU A 196 10.11 7.25 -10.52
C LEU A 196 9.43 7.76 -11.79
N LEU A 197 8.12 7.60 -11.92
CA LEU A 197 7.32 8.09 -13.05
C LEU A 197 7.04 9.60 -13.01
N THR A 198 7.37 10.31 -11.92
CA THR A 198 7.04 11.73 -11.71
C THR A 198 7.52 12.69 -12.80
N PRO A 199 8.78 12.65 -13.29
CA PRO A 199 9.19 13.60 -14.33
C PRO A 199 8.44 13.36 -15.65
N PHE A 200 8.10 12.11 -15.96
CA PHE A 200 7.31 11.77 -17.15
C PHE A 200 5.83 12.14 -17.00
N SER A 201 5.25 11.92 -15.81
CA SER A 201 3.86 12.29 -15.57
C SER A 201 3.67 13.80 -15.70
N LEU A 202 4.59 14.60 -15.13
CA LEU A 202 4.59 16.06 -15.26
C LEU A 202 4.73 16.51 -16.72
N LEU A 203 5.57 15.84 -17.51
CA LEU A 203 5.73 16.12 -18.93
C LEU A 203 4.41 15.99 -19.70
N THR A 204 3.59 14.99 -19.38
CA THR A 204 2.31 14.78 -20.09
C THR A 204 1.32 15.93 -19.95
N LEU A 205 1.50 16.85 -19.00
CA LEU A 205 0.68 18.05 -18.87
C LEU A 205 0.92 19.06 -19.99
N LEU A 206 2.06 19.03 -20.69
CA LEU A 206 2.38 19.98 -21.76
C LEU A 206 1.31 19.96 -22.87
N ASN A 207 0.83 18.79 -23.24
CA ASN A 207 -0.19 18.63 -24.27
C ASN A 207 -1.54 18.23 -23.67
N ASN A 208 -2.62 18.84 -24.13
CA ASN A 208 -3.95 18.61 -23.57
C ASN A 208 -4.42 17.15 -23.78
N SER A 209 -4.06 16.53 -24.91
CA SER A 209 -4.44 15.14 -25.21
C SER A 209 -3.77 14.11 -24.30
N THR A 210 -2.59 14.40 -23.76
CA THR A 210 -1.86 13.50 -22.86
C THR A 210 -2.12 13.80 -21.37
N SER A 211 -2.78 14.92 -21.06
CA SER A 211 -3.02 15.39 -19.68
C SER A 211 -3.79 14.41 -18.79
N TRP A 212 -4.61 13.53 -19.38
CA TRP A 212 -5.30 12.45 -18.67
C TRP A 212 -4.33 11.53 -17.93
N PHE A 213 -3.13 11.29 -18.47
CA PHE A 213 -2.14 10.44 -17.83
C PHE A 213 -1.69 11.01 -16.49
N PHE A 214 -1.33 12.29 -16.42
CA PHE A 214 -1.01 12.97 -15.16
C PHE A 214 -2.16 12.89 -14.15
N LYS A 215 -3.39 13.17 -14.59
CA LYS A 215 -4.59 13.12 -13.72
C LYS A 215 -4.81 11.71 -13.13
N SER A 216 -4.58 10.67 -13.92
CA SER A 216 -4.66 9.29 -13.46
C SER A 216 -3.51 8.95 -12.50
N TRP A 217 -2.29 9.35 -12.84
CA TRP A 217 -1.09 9.14 -12.05
C TRP A 217 -1.19 9.77 -10.66
N ILE A 218 -1.57 11.05 -10.56
CA ILE A 218 -1.67 11.74 -9.25
C ILE A 218 -2.77 11.13 -8.38
N ARG A 219 -3.89 10.72 -8.99
CA ARG A 219 -4.98 10.03 -8.30
C ARG A 219 -4.51 8.70 -7.71
N CYS A 220 -3.74 7.92 -8.46
CA CYS A 220 -3.20 6.65 -8.00
C CYS A 220 -2.15 6.83 -6.89
N LEU A 221 -1.20 7.74 -7.06
CA LEU A 221 -0.17 8.01 -6.06
C LEU A 221 -0.80 8.54 -4.76
N PHE A 222 -1.77 9.44 -4.84
CA PHE A 222 -2.48 9.94 -3.66
C PHE A 222 -3.28 8.84 -2.94
N SER A 223 -3.96 7.96 -3.68
CA SER A 223 -4.69 6.81 -3.15
C SER A 223 -3.78 5.84 -2.40
N LEU A 224 -2.60 5.54 -2.96
CA LEU A 224 -1.62 4.69 -2.28
C LEU A 224 -1.05 5.36 -1.03
N LEU A 225 -0.87 6.67 -1.03
CA LEU A 225 -0.27 7.38 0.09
C LEU A 225 -1.23 7.57 1.25
N ILE A 226 -2.47 8.01 1.00
CA ILE A 226 -3.46 8.24 2.07
C ILE A 226 -3.79 6.97 2.89
N MET A 227 -3.50 5.79 2.34
CA MET A 227 -3.68 4.51 3.03
C MET A 227 -2.97 4.42 4.37
N GLN A 228 -1.77 4.99 4.53
CA GLN A 228 -1.08 4.93 5.83
C GLN A 228 -1.86 5.69 6.93
N SER A 229 -2.52 6.78 6.57
CA SER A 229 -3.32 7.58 7.50
C SER A 229 -4.54 6.81 7.98
N PHE A 230 -5.21 6.09 7.08
CA PHE A 230 -6.34 5.24 7.44
C PHE A 230 -5.90 4.02 8.26
N ILE A 231 -4.75 3.41 7.94
CA ILE A 231 -4.19 2.32 8.74
C ILE A 231 -3.91 2.79 10.17
N ALA A 232 -3.31 3.98 10.34
CA ALA A 232 -3.06 4.57 11.67
C ALA A 232 -4.37 4.76 12.47
N LEU A 233 -5.44 5.22 11.83
CA LEU A 233 -6.76 5.35 12.47
C LEU A 233 -7.35 4.01 12.89
N ILE A 234 -7.25 2.97 12.04
CA ILE A 234 -7.75 1.65 12.37
C ILE A 234 -6.94 1.03 13.50
N LEU A 235 -5.61 1.19 13.51
CA LEU A 235 -4.76 0.75 14.62
C LEU A 235 -5.18 1.41 15.94
N LEU A 236 -5.47 2.72 15.94
CA LEU A 236 -5.95 3.43 17.12
C LEU A 236 -7.25 2.80 17.68
N LEU A 237 -8.18 2.41 16.81
CA LEU A 237 -9.39 1.67 17.22
C LEU A 237 -9.06 0.29 17.80
N ILE A 238 -8.12 -0.44 17.21
CA ILE A 238 -7.71 -1.76 17.71
C ILE A 238 -7.15 -1.66 19.13
N PHE A 239 -6.27 -0.69 19.38
CA PHE A 239 -5.66 -0.50 20.69
C PHE A 239 -6.68 -0.12 21.77
N SER A 240 -7.75 0.58 21.41
CA SER A 240 -8.86 0.91 22.31
C SER A 240 -9.66 -0.29 22.80
N ILE A 241 -9.61 -1.44 22.11
CA ILE A 241 -10.43 -2.61 22.42
C ILE A 241 -9.61 -3.59 23.27
N ASN A 242 -10.25 -4.13 24.32
CA ASN A 242 -9.71 -5.26 25.08
C ASN A 242 -10.25 -6.59 24.54
N PHE A 243 -9.35 -7.48 24.13
CA PHE A 243 -9.70 -8.77 23.53
C PHE A 243 -10.42 -9.71 24.51
N ASN A 244 -10.10 -9.64 25.81
CA ASN A 244 -10.54 -10.68 26.74
C ASN A 244 -11.86 -10.39 27.48
N SER A 245 -12.52 -9.25 27.19
CA SER A 245 -13.67 -8.81 27.99
C SER A 245 -15.00 -9.48 27.61
N ASN A 246 -15.40 -9.45 26.33
CA ASN A 246 -16.69 -9.96 25.85
C ASN A 246 -16.58 -10.59 24.46
N THR A 247 -17.49 -11.49 24.09
CA THR A 247 -17.56 -12.05 22.72
C THR A 247 -17.73 -10.96 21.67
N LEU A 248 -18.50 -9.91 21.98
CA LEU A 248 -18.63 -8.73 21.12
C LEU A 248 -17.29 -8.00 20.94
N SER A 249 -16.47 -7.85 22.00
CA SER A 249 -15.19 -7.15 21.88
C SER A 249 -14.20 -7.95 21.02
N LYS A 250 -14.17 -9.30 21.17
CA LYS A 250 -13.41 -10.20 20.29
C LYS A 250 -13.84 -10.06 18.83
N LEU A 251 -15.15 -10.04 18.56
CA LEU A 251 -15.67 -9.85 17.20
C LEU A 251 -15.33 -8.46 16.63
N THR A 252 -15.44 -7.39 17.42
CA THR A 252 -15.04 -6.05 16.97
C THR A 252 -13.56 -5.96 16.68
N TYR A 253 -12.72 -6.64 17.48
CA TYR A 253 -11.28 -6.72 17.28
C TYR A 253 -10.95 -7.42 15.94
N LEU A 254 -11.58 -8.57 15.68
CA LEU A 254 -11.48 -9.26 14.40
C LEU A 254 -11.99 -8.41 13.23
N GLY A 255 -13.07 -7.64 13.46
CA GLY A 255 -13.61 -6.69 12.49
C GLY A 255 -12.63 -5.59 12.11
N CYS A 256 -11.87 -5.03 13.07
CA CYS A 256 -10.83 -4.05 12.78
C CYS A 256 -9.66 -4.66 11.98
N ILE A 257 -9.24 -5.89 12.31
CA ILE A 257 -8.21 -6.60 11.53
C ILE A 257 -8.70 -6.90 10.11
N TYR A 258 -9.95 -7.31 9.96
CA TYR A 258 -10.58 -7.49 8.65
C TYR A 258 -10.63 -6.18 7.86
N ALA A 259 -10.92 -5.06 8.52
CA ALA A 259 -10.89 -3.73 7.91
C ALA A 259 -9.48 -3.35 7.44
N LEU A 260 -8.42 -3.71 8.17
CA LEU A 260 -7.03 -3.52 7.71
C LEU A 260 -6.74 -4.30 6.42
N VAL A 261 -7.22 -5.53 6.30
CA VAL A 261 -7.02 -6.37 5.10
C VAL A 261 -7.69 -5.75 3.87
N HIS A 262 -8.90 -5.20 4.02
CA HIS A 262 -9.66 -4.62 2.92
C HIS A 262 -9.50 -3.11 2.76
N ILE A 263 -8.59 -2.47 3.52
CA ILE A 263 -8.43 -1.01 3.49
C ILE A 263 -8.10 -0.49 2.10
N ASN A 264 -7.36 -1.29 1.33
CA ASN A 264 -7.03 -0.94 -0.04
C ASN A 264 -8.27 -0.90 -0.96
N SER A 265 -9.22 -1.84 -0.83
CA SER A 265 -10.49 -1.76 -1.57
C SER A 265 -11.31 -0.54 -1.15
N TYR A 266 -11.40 -0.25 0.15
CA TYR A 266 -12.15 0.92 0.64
C TYR A 266 -11.57 2.24 0.09
N ILE A 267 -10.25 2.42 0.14
CA ILE A 267 -9.60 3.63 -0.37
C ILE A 267 -9.71 3.72 -1.88
N ARG A 268 -9.58 2.59 -2.59
CA ARG A 268 -9.80 2.55 -4.04
C ARG A 268 -11.23 2.97 -4.41
N GLN A 269 -12.25 2.61 -3.63
CA GLN A 269 -13.62 3.06 -3.87
C GLN A 269 -13.81 4.55 -3.57
N LEU A 270 -13.22 5.05 -2.49
CA LEU A 270 -13.35 6.45 -2.08
C LEU A 270 -12.57 7.41 -3.00
N VAL A 271 -11.31 7.12 -3.24
CA VAL A 271 -10.37 8.01 -3.94
C VAL A 271 -10.24 7.62 -5.41
N GLY A 272 -10.45 6.34 -5.76
CA GLY A 272 -10.05 5.74 -7.05
C GLY A 272 -8.60 5.26 -7.03
N GLY A 273 -8.22 4.37 -7.95
CA GLY A 273 -6.82 3.91 -8.08
C GLY A 273 -6.66 2.44 -8.49
N ILE A 274 -5.42 1.96 -8.37
CA ILE A 274 -5.01 0.58 -8.66
C ILE A 274 -5.15 -0.27 -7.39
N SER A 275 -5.59 -1.52 -7.54
CA SER A 275 -5.66 -2.47 -6.43
C SER A 275 -4.28 -3.06 -6.11
N THR A 276 -3.90 -3.02 -4.83
CA THR A 276 -2.81 -3.79 -4.22
C THR A 276 -3.31 -5.02 -3.45
N GLU A 277 -4.57 -5.40 -3.65
CA GLU A 277 -5.11 -6.61 -3.02
C GLU A 277 -4.45 -7.83 -3.64
N VAL A 278 -3.80 -8.63 -2.80
CA VAL A 278 -3.38 -9.96 -3.20
C VAL A 278 -4.62 -10.83 -3.12
N SER A 279 -5.08 -11.33 -4.27
CA SER A 279 -6.22 -12.24 -4.27
C SER A 279 -5.78 -13.55 -3.61
N ASN A 280 -6.32 -13.86 -2.44
CA ASN A 280 -6.27 -15.20 -1.85
C ASN A 280 -7.20 -16.16 -2.61
N ASN A 281 -7.18 -16.09 -3.95
CA ASN A 281 -7.79 -17.12 -4.78
C ASN A 281 -6.87 -18.34 -4.72
N PHE A 282 -7.01 -19.15 -3.68
CA PHE A 282 -6.94 -20.61 -3.85
C PHE A 282 -8.13 -21.02 -4.73
N GLY A 283 -8.08 -20.59 -5.99
CA GLY A 283 -9.08 -20.87 -6.99
C GLY A 283 -8.95 -22.34 -7.37
N ILE A 284 -9.67 -23.21 -6.65
CA ILE A 284 -10.27 -24.35 -7.32
C ILE A 284 -11.12 -23.73 -8.43
N SER A 285 -10.63 -23.87 -9.66
CA SER A 285 -11.15 -23.15 -10.81
C SER A 285 -12.66 -23.34 -10.92
N SER A 286 -13.40 -22.23 -10.90
CA SER A 286 -14.84 -22.19 -11.24
C SER A 286 -15.10 -22.58 -12.70
N ASN A 287 -14.05 -22.89 -13.47
CA ASN A 287 -14.11 -23.35 -14.86
C ASN A 287 -14.21 -24.88 -14.99
N PHE A 288 -14.14 -25.67 -13.91
CA PHE A 288 -14.27 -27.13 -14.02
C PHE A 288 -15.73 -27.63 -14.06
N PHE A 289 -16.72 -26.82 -13.70
CA PHE A 289 -18.14 -27.24 -13.67
C PHE A 289 -19.00 -26.73 -14.85
N ASN A 290 -18.47 -25.91 -15.76
CA ASN A 290 -19.21 -25.38 -16.91
C ASN A 290 -19.03 -26.18 -18.22
N HIS A 291 -18.61 -27.44 -18.14
CA HIS A 291 -18.48 -28.32 -19.31
C HIS A 291 -19.33 -29.59 -19.26
N ARG A 292 -20.57 -29.49 -18.78
CA ARG A 292 -21.63 -30.49 -19.01
C ARG A 292 -23.02 -29.88 -19.15
N ARG A 293 -23.24 -29.07 -20.18
CA ARG A 293 -24.55 -28.89 -20.84
C ARG A 293 -24.33 -28.49 -22.30
N MET A 294 -24.05 -29.49 -23.13
CA MET A 294 -24.52 -29.58 -24.51
C MET A 294 -25.21 -30.92 -24.66
#